data_AF-A0A2U9NLW7-F1
#
_entry.id   AF-A0A2U9NLW7-F1
#
_cell.length_a   1.000
_cell.length_b   1.000
_cell.length_c   1.000
_cell.angle_alpha   90.00
_cell.angle_beta   90.00
_cell.angle_gamma   90.00
#
_symmetry.space_group_name_H-M   'P 1'
#
loop_
_entity.id
_entity.type
_entity.pdbx_description
1 polymer ?
#
loop_
_entity_poly.entity_id
_entity_poly.type
_entity_poly.pdbx_seq_one_letter_code
_entity_poly.pdbx_strand_id
1 'polypeptide(L)'
;MPTHDLKNRLVGSVYDLISGLHASDIDGVLTNWKEIDRDLMDNEDAGTLDSDTSSLAVSVSHWMETLCEAFLDLEVKTEGRADNLIRDLASLPLEEHQNSPRTPSPSPSRATRSPSPSSSSQL
;
A
#
# COMPACT_ATOMS: atom_id res chain seq x y z
N MET A 1 27.21 28.71 -20.39
CA MET A 1 26.65 27.48 -21.00
C MET A 1 25.66 26.87 -20.01
N PRO A 2 24.36 27.25 -20.00
CA PRO A 2 23.47 26.81 -18.92
C PRO A 2 22.18 26.08 -19.36
N THR A 3 21.77 26.05 -20.63
CA THR A 3 20.44 25.53 -21.02
C THR A 3 20.38 24.00 -21.11
N HIS A 4 21.47 23.35 -21.51
CA HIS A 4 21.52 21.88 -21.61
C HIS A 4 21.45 21.20 -20.23
N ASP A 5 21.94 21.86 -19.19
CA ASP A 5 21.83 21.37 -17.81
C ASP A 5 20.38 21.44 -17.32
N LEU A 6 19.69 22.56 -17.59
CA LEU A 6 18.30 22.75 -17.20
C LEU A 6 17.35 21.75 -17.89
N LYS A 7 17.54 21.48 -19.20
CA LYS A 7 16.77 20.44 -19.91
C LYS A 7 16.91 19.06 -19.26
N ASN A 8 18.13 18.68 -18.90
CA ASN A 8 18.40 17.40 -18.26
C ASN A 8 17.77 17.32 -16.87
N ARG A 9 17.84 18.41 -16.09
CA ARG A 9 17.22 18.49 -14.75
C ARG A 9 15.70 18.45 -14.82
N LEU A 10 15.08 19.13 -15.79
CA LEU A 10 13.64 19.05 -16.04
C LEU A 10 13.20 17.60 -16.29
N VAL A 11 13.86 16.88 -17.19
CA VAL A 11 13.53 15.47 -17.44
C VAL A 11 13.85 14.58 -16.22
N GLY A 12 14.98 14.84 -15.56
CA GLY A 12 15.40 14.13 -14.35
C GLY A 12 14.41 14.25 -13.20
N SER A 13 13.75 15.39 -13.05
CA SER A 13 12.77 15.63 -11.98
C SER A 13 11.60 14.64 -11.97
N VAL A 14 11.22 14.09 -13.13
CA VAL A 14 10.19 13.04 -13.23
C VAL A 14 10.68 11.75 -12.58
N TYR A 15 11.94 11.39 -12.81
CA TYR A 15 12.56 10.23 -12.16
C TYR A 15 12.75 10.48 -10.66
N ASP A 16 13.10 11.70 -10.26
CA ASP A 16 13.22 12.08 -8.86
C ASP A 16 11.87 11.97 -8.15
N LEU A 17 10.77 12.38 -8.78
CA LEU A 17 9.42 12.20 -8.24
C LEU A 17 9.13 10.72 -7.95
N ILE A 18 9.34 9.85 -8.94
CA ILE A 18 9.06 8.41 -8.80
C ILE A 18 9.95 7.79 -7.71
N SER A 19 11.24 8.17 -7.70
CA SER A 19 12.20 7.67 -6.71
C SER A 19 11.88 8.18 -5.30
N GLY A 20 11.50 9.45 -5.17
CA GLY A 20 11.08 10.07 -3.92
C GLY A 20 9.79 9.47 -3.38
N LEU A 21 8.81 9.17 -4.24
CA LEU A 21 7.60 8.43 -3.85
C LEU A 21 7.95 7.04 -3.29
N HIS A 22 8.84 6.30 -3.97
CA HIS A 22 9.28 5.00 -3.48
C HIS A 22 10.06 5.09 -2.15
N ALA A 23 10.89 6.13 -1.99
CA ALA A 23 11.66 6.37 -0.78
C ALA A 23 10.86 7.07 0.34
N SER A 24 9.63 7.52 0.06
CA SER A 24 8.84 8.41 0.92
C SER A 24 9.56 9.74 1.26
N ASP A 25 10.43 10.22 0.37
CA ASP A 25 11.14 11.50 0.48
C ASP A 25 10.56 12.52 -0.50
N ILE A 26 9.44 13.14 -0.11
CA ILE A 26 8.77 14.17 -0.92
C ILE A 26 9.42 15.55 -0.73
N ASP A 27 10.01 15.80 0.45
CA ASP A 27 10.67 17.07 0.75
C ASP A 27 11.91 17.27 -0.12
N GLY A 28 12.68 16.20 -0.37
CA GLY A 28 13.80 16.21 -1.32
C GLY A 28 13.35 16.54 -2.74
N VAL A 29 12.28 15.91 -3.22
CA VAL A 29 11.70 16.16 -4.55
C VAL A 29 11.23 17.62 -4.68
N LEU A 30 10.49 18.13 -3.69
CA LEU A 30 10.00 19.51 -3.68
C LEU A 30 11.15 20.52 -3.66
N THR A 31 12.23 20.22 -2.93
CA THR A 31 13.40 21.11 -2.87
C THR A 31 14.10 21.19 -4.22
N ASN A 32 14.35 20.05 -4.87
CA ASN A 32 14.94 20.02 -6.21
C ASN A 32 14.06 20.72 -7.25
N TRP A 33 12.75 20.50 -7.21
CA TRP A 33 11.81 21.16 -8.11
C TRP A 33 11.81 22.69 -7.97
N LYS A 34 11.89 23.21 -6.73
CA LYS A 34 12.01 24.66 -6.48
C LYS A 34 13.31 25.25 -7.00
N GLU A 35 14.40 24.49 -7.01
CA GLU A 35 15.66 24.93 -7.61
C GLU A 35 15.54 25.01 -9.13
N ILE A 36 14.91 24.01 -9.76
CA ILE A 36 14.64 24.00 -11.21
C ILE A 36 13.75 25.19 -11.60
N ASP A 37 12.68 25.44 -10.85
CA ASP A 37 11.75 26.55 -11.07
C ASP A 37 12.46 27.91 -10.99
N ARG A 38 13.27 28.11 -9.94
CA ARG A 38 14.08 29.33 -9.80
C ARG A 38 15.04 29.52 -10.97
N ASP A 39 15.77 28.48 -11.35
CA ASP A 39 16.73 28.55 -12.45
C ASP A 39 16.02 28.83 -13.79
N LEU A 40 14.80 28.31 -13.98
CA LEU A 40 13.98 28.61 -15.14
C LEU A 40 13.62 30.10 -15.18
N MET A 41 13.11 30.64 -14.07
CA MET A 41 12.74 32.06 -13.95
C MET A 41 13.94 32.98 -14.14
N ASP A 42 15.08 32.66 -13.53
CA ASP A 42 16.32 33.44 -13.66
C ASP A 42 16.82 33.48 -15.13
N ASN A 43 16.68 32.37 -15.87
CA ASN A 43 17.03 32.32 -17.29
C ASN A 43 16.01 33.04 -18.20
N GLU A 44 14.74 33.02 -17.82
CA GLU A 44 13.68 33.75 -18.53
C GLU A 44 13.88 35.27 -18.37
N ASP A 45 14.07 35.75 -17.14
CA ASP A 45 14.32 37.16 -16.83
C ASP A 45 15.62 37.68 -17.49
N ALA A 46 16.65 36.83 -17.57
CA ALA A 46 17.89 37.16 -18.26
C ALA A 46 17.78 37.11 -19.80
N GLY A 47 16.66 36.62 -20.35
CA GLY A 47 16.47 36.43 -21.78
C GLY A 47 17.39 35.37 -22.39
N THR A 48 17.89 34.44 -21.57
CA THR A 48 18.80 33.37 -21.99
C THR A 48 18.12 32.01 -22.17
N LEU A 49 16.83 31.92 -21.83
CA LEU A 49 16.03 30.71 -21.98
C LEU A 49 15.66 30.46 -23.45
N ASP A 50 16.03 29.29 -23.98
CA ASP A 50 15.62 28.90 -25.33
C ASP A 50 14.17 28.38 -25.34
N SER A 51 13.49 28.59 -26.48
CA SER A 51 12.09 28.20 -26.67
C SER A 51 11.84 26.71 -26.45
N ASP A 52 12.80 25.84 -26.79
CA ASP A 52 12.63 24.40 -26.60
C ASP A 52 12.68 24.04 -25.10
N THR A 53 13.56 24.68 -24.31
CA THR A 53 13.57 24.50 -22.85
C THR A 53 12.29 25.00 -22.22
N SER A 54 11.78 26.16 -22.65
CA SER A 54 10.50 26.69 -22.14
C SER A 54 9.34 25.74 -22.46
N SER A 55 9.23 25.26 -23.70
CA SER A 55 8.21 24.28 -24.09
C SER A 55 8.34 22.96 -23.32
N LEU A 56 9.57 22.52 -23.05
CA LEU A 56 9.82 21.33 -22.24
C LEU A 56 9.38 21.55 -20.79
N ALA A 57 9.70 22.70 -20.20
CA ALA A 57 9.31 23.04 -18.84
C ALA A 57 7.79 22.99 -18.66
N VAL A 58 7.03 23.59 -19.59
CA VAL A 58 5.56 23.52 -19.59
C VAL A 58 5.07 22.08 -19.67
N SER A 59 5.66 21.27 -20.56
CA SER A 59 5.27 19.87 -20.74
C SER A 59 5.55 19.02 -19.50
N VAL A 60 6.73 19.18 -18.89
CA VAL A 60 7.12 18.45 -17.68
C VAL A 60 6.25 18.86 -16.50
N SER A 61 5.97 20.15 -16.32
CA SER A 61 5.07 20.63 -15.27
C SER A 61 3.68 19.99 -15.39
N HIS A 62 3.13 19.91 -16.61
CA HIS A 62 1.85 19.27 -16.84
C HIS A 62 1.87 17.75 -16.55
N TRP A 63 2.97 17.07 -16.86
CA TRP A 63 3.15 15.66 -16.51
C TRP A 63 3.24 15.46 -14.99
N MET A 64 4.00 16.30 -14.30
CA MET A 64 4.13 16.24 -12.84
C MET A 64 2.78 16.44 -12.15
N GLU A 65 1.99 17.42 -12.60
CA GLU A 65 0.61 17.63 -12.14
C GLU A 65 -0.25 16.38 -12.35
N THR A 66 -0.29 15.86 -13.58
CA THR A 66 -1.10 14.68 -13.93
C THR A 66 -0.71 13.45 -13.11
N LEU A 67 0.59 13.25 -12.87
CA LEU A 67 1.08 12.15 -12.04
C LEU A 67 0.63 12.31 -10.58
N CYS A 68 0.79 13.50 -10.00
CA CYS A 68 0.33 13.80 -8.66
C CYS A 68 -1.19 13.58 -8.51
N GLU A 69 -1.99 14.06 -9.46
CA GLU A 69 -3.44 13.82 -9.48
C GLU A 69 -3.78 12.33 -9.54
N ALA A 70 -3.07 11.57 -10.40
CA ALA A 70 -3.27 10.12 -10.51
C ALA A 70 -2.91 9.37 -9.22
N PHE A 71 -1.85 9.79 -8.52
CA PHE A 71 -1.48 9.19 -7.23
C PHE A 71 -2.48 9.54 -6.13
N LEU A 72 -2.99 10.77 -6.08
CA LEU A 72 -4.05 11.18 -5.15
C LEU A 72 -5.37 10.41 -5.42
N ASP A 73 -5.77 10.26 -6.67
CA ASP A 73 -6.96 9.46 -7.03
C ASP A 73 -6.78 7.97 -6.68
N LEU A 74 -5.57 7.44 -6.82
CA LEU A 74 -5.25 6.09 -6.38
C LEU A 74 -5.38 5.94 -4.86
N GLU A 75 -4.86 6.90 -4.09
CA GLU A 75 -4.97 6.94 -2.62
C GLU A 75 -6.45 6.88 -2.20
N VAL A 76 -7.28 7.79 -2.72
CA VAL A 76 -8.73 7.83 -2.44
C VAL A 76 -9.43 6.51 -2.78
N LYS A 77 -9.08 5.89 -3.91
CA LYS A 77 -9.64 4.57 -4.30
C LYS A 77 -9.20 3.45 -3.36
N THR A 78 -7.96 3.50 -2.87
CA THR A 78 -7.46 2.49 -1.92
C THR A 78 -8.10 2.61 -0.55
N GLU A 79 -8.30 3.84 -0.05
CA GLU A 79 -9.04 4.10 1.20
C GLU A 79 -10.48 3.58 1.10
N GLY A 80 -11.19 3.91 0.02
CA GLY A 80 -12.55 3.41 -0.19
C GLY A 80 -12.62 1.88 -0.26
N ARG A 81 -11.59 1.20 -0.78
CA ARG A 81 -11.51 -0.27 -0.75
C ARG A 81 -11.22 -0.81 0.64
N ALA A 82 -10.35 -0.15 1.41
CA ALA A 82 -10.06 -0.54 2.79
C ALA A 82 -11.31 -0.44 3.68
N ASP A 83 -12.07 0.64 3.57
CA ASP A 83 -13.33 0.83 4.31
C ASP A 83 -14.37 -0.23 3.95
N ASN A 84 -14.51 -0.54 2.65
CA ASN A 84 -15.40 -1.61 2.21
C ASN A 84 -14.95 -2.97 2.77
N LEU A 85 -13.65 -3.28 2.76
CA LEU A 85 -13.11 -4.52 3.32
C LEU A 85 -13.37 -4.60 4.83
N ILE A 86 -13.19 -3.52 5.58
CA ILE A 86 -13.47 -3.46 7.02
C ILE A 86 -14.96 -3.73 7.28
N ARG A 87 -15.85 -3.10 6.50
CA ARG A 87 -17.30 -3.32 6.62
C ARG A 87 -17.66 -4.77 6.29
N ASP A 88 -17.10 -5.33 5.23
CA ASP A 88 -17.36 -6.71 4.82
C ASP A 88 -16.91 -7.69 5.90
N LEU A 89 -15.72 -7.49 6.48
CA LEU A 89 -15.21 -8.28 7.61
C LEU A 89 -16.09 -8.14 8.86
N ALA A 90 -16.57 -6.93 9.18
CA ALA A 90 -17.48 -6.69 10.29
C ALA A 90 -18.88 -7.29 10.07
N SER A 91 -19.28 -7.49 8.81
CA SER A 91 -20.55 -8.12 8.43
C SER A 91 -20.52 -9.64 8.46
N LEU A 92 -19.32 -10.25 8.57
CA LEU A 92 -19.21 -11.68 8.75
C LEU A 92 -19.93 -12.07 10.05
N PRO A 93 -20.86 -13.05 10.00
CA PRO A 93 -21.44 -13.58 11.22
C PRO A 93 -20.29 -14.06 12.09
N LEU A 94 -20.17 -13.52 13.31
CA LEU A 94 -19.43 -14.21 14.34
C LEU A 94 -20.12 -15.56 14.44
N GLU A 95 -19.50 -16.64 13.95
CA GLU A 95 -19.88 -18.00 14.32
C GLU A 95 -19.55 -18.15 15.80
N GLU A 96 -20.36 -17.47 16.63
CA GLU A 96 -20.46 -17.73 18.03
C GLU A 96 -20.89 -19.19 18.12
N HIS A 97 -19.95 -20.01 18.57
CA HIS A 97 -20.09 -21.42 18.91
C HIS A 97 -21.12 -21.64 20.03
N GLN A 98 -22.28 -21.00 19.97
CA GLN A 98 -23.39 -21.22 20.87
C GLN A 98 -24.46 -22.06 20.17
N ASN A 99 -24.37 -23.34 20.47
CA ASN A 99 -25.47 -24.31 20.53
C ASN A 99 -25.85 -25.01 19.23
N SER A 100 -24.88 -25.74 18.66
CA SER A 100 -25.20 -26.98 17.96
C SER A 100 -25.97 -27.91 18.92
N PRO A 101 -27.15 -28.45 18.57
CA PRO A 101 -27.84 -29.42 19.42
C PRO A 101 -26.96 -30.67 19.57
N ARG A 102 -26.51 -30.93 20.82
CA ARG A 102 -25.84 -32.18 21.21
C ARG A 102 -26.71 -33.36 20.77
N THR A 103 -26.32 -34.06 19.72
CA THR A 103 -26.77 -35.42 19.45
C THR A 103 -26.22 -36.33 20.55
N PRO A 104 -27.07 -37.01 21.37
CA PRO A 104 -26.59 -37.94 22.36
C PRO A 104 -26.03 -39.17 21.64
N SER A 105 -24.73 -39.43 21.75
CA SER A 105 -24.17 -40.73 21.38
C SER A 105 -24.75 -41.79 22.30
N PRO A 106 -25.39 -42.86 21.78
CA PRO A 106 -25.85 -43.95 22.61
C PRO A 106 -24.62 -44.74 23.10
N SER A 107 -24.31 -44.60 24.39
CA SER A 107 -23.28 -45.41 25.04
C SER A 107 -23.69 -46.88 25.00
N PRO A 108 -22.83 -47.82 24.56
CA PRO A 108 -23.13 -49.22 24.59
C PRO A 108 -22.97 -49.73 26.03
N SER A 109 -24.08 -49.87 26.74
CA SER A 109 -24.15 -50.72 27.93
C SER A 109 -23.80 -52.15 27.54
N ARG A 110 -22.65 -52.65 27.99
CA ARG A 110 -22.35 -54.09 27.96
C ARG A 110 -21.70 -54.52 29.26
N ALA A 111 -22.54 -55.08 30.14
CA ALA A 111 -22.13 -55.88 31.27
C ALA A 111 -21.22 -57.04 30.82
N THR A 112 -20.05 -57.18 31.44
CA THR A 112 -19.44 -58.50 31.63
C THR A 112 -18.76 -58.55 33.00
N ARG A 113 -19.34 -59.39 33.85
CA ARG A 113 -18.77 -59.86 35.12
C ARG A 113 -17.41 -60.48 34.83
N SER A 114 -16.37 -59.99 35.48
CA SER A 114 -15.13 -60.73 35.69
C SER A 114 -15.35 -61.72 36.84
N PRO A 115 -15.17 -63.04 36.65
CA PRO A 115 -14.91 -63.94 37.77
C PRO A 115 -13.39 -64.00 38.01
N SER A 116 -12.96 -63.71 39.23
CA SER A 116 -11.59 -63.96 39.67
C SER A 116 -11.42 -65.44 40.04
N PRO A 117 -10.36 -66.13 39.59
CA PRO A 117 -9.92 -67.37 40.22
C PRO A 117 -8.79 -67.06 41.20
N SER A 118 -8.87 -67.55 42.43
CA SER A 118 -7.68 -67.73 43.26
C SER A 118 -7.85 -68.96 44.14
N SER A 119 -7.06 -69.97 43.77
CA SER A 119 -6.80 -71.21 44.51
C SER A 119 -6.35 -70.91 45.94
N SER A 120 -7.02 -71.55 46.91
CA SER A 120 -6.50 -71.73 48.25
C SER A 120 -5.93 -73.15 48.31
N SER A 121 -4.60 -73.27 48.44
CA SER A 121 -3.95 -74.55 48.72
C SER A 121 -3.74 -74.63 50.22
N GLN A 122 -4.47 -75.55 50.86
CA GLN A 122 -4.08 -76.10 52.16
C GLN A 122 -3.11 -77.26 51.87
N LEU A 123 -1.91 -77.17 52.42
CA LEU A 123 -1.15 -78.24 53.08
C LEU A 123 0.12 -77.66 53.68
#